data_AF-A0A8T3P2F6-F1
#
_entry.id   AF-A0A8T3P2F6-F1
#
_cell.length_a   1.000
_cell.length_b   1.000
_cell.length_c   1.000
_cell.angle_alpha   90.00
_cell.angle_beta   90.00
_cell.angle_gamma   90.00
#
_symmetry.space_group_name_H-M   'P 1'
#
loop_
_entity.id
_entity.type
_entity.pdbx_description
1 polymer ?
#
loop_
_entity_poly.entity_id
_entity_poly.type
_entity_poly.pdbx_seq_one_letter_code
_entity_poly.pdbx_strand_id
1 'polypeptide(L)' 'ARRGEARELVFQGYRIIYRVRPDRVQVLNVLHGSRDLSRMKPKPWNIG' A
#
# COMPACT_ATOMS: atom_id res chain seq x y z
N ALA A 1 5.90 14.96 3.71
CA ALA A 1 6.14 13.50 3.75
C ALA A 1 7.62 13.25 4.01
N ARG A 2 7.94 12.65 5.15
CA ARG A 2 9.32 12.31 5.57
C ARG A 2 9.88 11.24 4.63
N ARG A 3 11.21 11.22 4.45
CA ARG A 3 11.90 10.20 3.67
C ARG A 3 11.66 8.83 4.33
N GLY A 4 11.23 7.83 3.56
CA GLY A 4 10.90 6.49 4.07
C GLY A 4 9.45 6.27 4.52
N GLU A 5 8.62 7.31 4.59
CA GLU A 5 7.17 7.15 4.82
C GLU A 5 6.47 6.53 3.62
N ALA A 6 5.44 5.71 3.90
CA ALA A 6 4.55 5.20 2.88
C ALA A 6 3.74 6.34 2.26
N ARG A 7 3.51 6.25 0.96
CA ARG A 7 2.78 7.20 0.11
C ARG A 7 1.74 6.42 -0.66
N GLU A 8 0.68 7.13 -1.05
CA GLU A 8 -0.38 6.60 -1.87
C GLU A 8 -0.43 7.31 -3.22
N LEU A 9 -0.60 6.53 -4.30
CA LEU A 9 -0.93 7.01 -5.62
C LEU A 9 -2.26 6.39 -6.05
N VAL A 10 -3.24 7.22 -6.39
CA VAL A 10 -4.51 6.78 -6.97
C VAL A 10 -4.41 6.85 -8.49
N PHE A 11 -4.56 5.72 -9.16
CA PHE A 11 -4.42 5.63 -10.62
C PHE A 11 -5.38 4.58 -11.19
N GLN A 12 -6.20 4.96 -12.18
CA GLN A 12 -7.18 4.09 -12.85
C GLN A 12 -8.05 3.26 -11.89
N GLY A 13 -8.50 3.86 -10.78
CA GLY A 13 -9.32 3.16 -9.79
C GLY A 13 -8.55 2.19 -8.90
N TYR A 14 -7.22 2.20 -8.93
CA TYR A 14 -6.36 1.48 -7.98
C TYR A 14 -5.66 2.44 -7.03
N ARG A 15 -5.30 1.92 -5.85
CA ARG A 15 -4.48 2.57 -4.82
C ARG A 15 -3.14 1.85 -4.79
N ILE A 16 -2.07 2.54 -5.17
CA ILE A 16 -0.70 2.01 -5.15
C ILE A 16 -0.02 2.60 -3.92
N ILE A 17 0.31 1.74 -2.95
CA ILE A 17 1.05 2.13 -1.76
C ILE A 17 2.53 1.89 -2.03
N TYR A 18 3.34 2.93 -1.92
CA TYR A 18 4.77 2.88 -2.23
C TYR A 18 5.59 3.71 -1.24
N ARG A 19 6.90 3.56 -1.24
CA ARG A 19 7.82 4.48 -0.54
C ARG A 19 9.05 4.76 -1.38
N VAL A 20 9.58 5.96 -1.24
CA VAL A 20 10.82 6.39 -1.91
C VAL A 20 12.00 6.11 -0.99
N ARG A 21 12.99 5.38 -1.51
CA ARG A 21 14.32 5.18 -0.92
C ARG A 21 15.35 6.00 -1.73
N PRO A 22 16.59 6.17 -1.25
CA PRO A 22 17.59 6.96 -1.97
C PRO A 22 17.87 6.48 -3.40
N ASP A 23 17.82 5.17 -3.64
CA ASP A 23 18.22 4.48 -4.87
C ASP A 23 17.05 3.89 -5.66
N ARG A 24 15.85 3.82 -5.06
CA ARG A 24 14.72 3.09 -5.65
C ARG A 24 13.37 3.56 -5.13
N VAL A 25 12.35 3.21 -5.90
CA VAL A 25 10.95 3.22 -5.44
C VAL A 25 10.56 1.80 -5.09
N GLN A 26 10.05 1.60 -3.87
CA GLN A 26 9.53 0.30 -3.44
C GLN A 26 8.01 0.34 -3.42
N VAL A 27 7.38 -0.45 -4.29
CA VAL A 27 5.94 -0.71 -4.24
C VAL A 27 5.67 -1.71 -3.13
N LEU A 28 4.81 -1.33 -2.19
CA LEU A 28 4.46 -2.13 -1.01
C LEU A 28 3.18 -2.93 -1.26
N ASN A 29 2.20 -2.31 -1.94
CA ASN A 29 0.91 -2.94 -2.23
C ASN A 29 0.19 -2.26 -3.40
N VAL A 30 -0.66 -3.01 -4.09
CA VAL A 30 -1.59 -2.52 -5.12
C VAL A 30 -2.98 -3.01 -4.78
N LEU A 31 -3.91 -2.09 -4.55
CA LEU A 31 -5.27 -2.39 -4.14
C LEU A 31 -6.26 -1.87 -5.17
N HIS A 32 -7.27 -2.66 -5.51
CA HIS A 32 -8.42 -2.15 -6.25
C HIS A 32 -9.18 -1.14 -5.36
N GLY A 33 -9.46 0.06 -5.87
CA GLY A 33 -10.01 1.18 -5.10
C GLY A 33 -11.42 0.94 -4.56
N SER A 34 -12.18 0.03 -5.17
CA SER A 34 -13.48 -0.40 -4.65
C SER A 34 -13.42 -1.43 -3.52
N ARG A 35 -12.23 -1.91 -3.12
CA ARG A 35 -12.12 -2.82 -1.97
C ARG A 35 -12.39 -2.07 -0.68
N ASP A 36 -13.35 -2.56 0.07
CA ASP A 36 -13.55 -2.20 1.47
C ASP A 36 -12.47 -2.87 2.33
N LEU A 37 -11.50 -2.06 2.78
CA LEU A 37 -10.39 -2.52 3.62
C LEU A 37 -10.81 -2.78 5.07
N SER A 38 -11.93 -2.19 5.52
CA SER A 38 -12.42 -2.36 6.90
C SER A 38 -12.95 -3.77 7.17
N ARG A 39 -13.30 -4.50 6.10
CA ARG A 39 -13.86 -5.87 6.15
C ARG A 39 -12.86 -6.95 5.76
N MET A 40 -11.56 -6.63 5.69
CA MET A 40 -10.54 -7.62 5.37
C MET A 40 -10.34 -8.58 6.54
N LYS A 41 -10.65 -9.86 6.32
CA LYS A 41 -10.32 -10.91 7.29
C LYS A 41 -8.80 -10.93 7.51
N PRO A 42 -8.33 -11.00 8.77
CA PRO A 42 -6.91 -11.14 9.05
C PRO A 42 -6.37 -12.38 8.36
N LYS A 43 -5.21 -12.24 7.72
CA LYS A 43 -4.54 -13.36 7.06
C LYS A 43 -3.78 -14.19 8.09
N PRO A 44 -3.57 -15.50 7.86
CA PRO A 44 -2.90 -16.38 8.83
C PRO A 44 -1.50 -15.89 9.24
N TRP A 45 -0.78 -15.19 8.37
CA TRP A 45 0.53 -14.61 8.64
C TRP A 45 0.49 -13.27 9.40
N ASN A 46 -0.69 -12.76 9.74
CA ASN A 46 -0.86 -11.60 10.62
C ASN A 46 -1.01 -12.03 12.10
N ILE A 47 -1.04 -13.33 12.37
CA ILE A 47 -1.09 -13.89 13.72
C ILE A 47 0.35 -14.10 14.16
N GLY A 48 0.90 -13.09 14.84
CA GLY A 48 2.18 -13.15 15.54
C GLY A 48 1.94 -13.19 17.04
#